data_AF-A0A975Z991-F1
#
_entry.id   AF-A0A975Z991-F1
#
_cell.length_a   1.000
_cell.length_b   1.000
_cell.length_c   1.000
_cell.angle_alpha   90.00
_cell.angle_beta   90.00
_cell.angle_gamma   90.00
#
_symmetry.space_group_name_H-M   'P 1'
#
loop_
_entity.id
_entity.type
_entity.pdbx_description
1 polymer ?
#
loop_
_entity_poly.entity_id
_entity_poly.type
_entity_poly.pdbx_seq_one_letter_code
_entity_poly.pdbx_strand_id
1 'polypeptide(L)'
;MQPVDDTLLAALIGALSLVLAAGGVYRWMRHLSRVRAEQVKQQGYRLIFALREYSAWIEYQRDLPFTARSLDELTSPEPLTEARRIKREHFPTLGQHMVRLLQAHSRVIEYLWQQNLLRLSQGSGWRPAYEDPQYQQLRGAQEDLIGEMIDICREVIGDARQPWRETGSDFAFGNSRSVSQIGPASGV
;
A
#
# COMPACT_ATOMS: atom_id res chain seq x y z
N MET A 1 43.30 34.78 51.99
CA MET A 1 43.29 33.59 51.12
C MET A 1 42.27 32.62 51.69
N GLN A 2 41.03 32.66 51.19
CA GLN A 2 40.03 31.65 51.55
C GLN A 2 40.33 30.39 50.74
N PRO A 3 40.35 29.19 51.36
CA PRO A 3 40.46 27.95 50.61
C PRO A 3 39.27 27.90 49.65
N VAL A 4 39.54 27.81 48.35
CA VAL A 4 38.49 27.52 47.37
C VAL A 4 38.00 26.12 47.69
N ASP A 5 36.72 25.98 48.00
CA ASP A 5 36.13 24.74 48.49
C ASP A 5 36.18 23.65 47.41
N ASP A 6 37.12 22.71 47.51
CA ASP A 6 37.27 21.55 46.61
C ASP A 6 35.96 20.74 46.46
N THR A 7 35.06 20.83 47.45
CA THR A 7 33.73 20.23 47.44
C THR A 7 32.80 20.83 46.38
N LEU A 8 32.88 22.15 46.13
CA LEU A 8 32.08 22.80 45.08
C LEU A 8 32.54 22.34 43.69
N LEU A 9 33.84 22.16 43.50
CA LEU A 9 34.42 21.72 42.24
C LEU A 9 34.02 20.27 41.92
N ALA A 10 34.08 19.38 42.92
CA ALA A 10 33.59 18.01 42.79
C ALA A 10 32.08 17.95 42.50
N ALA A 11 31.27 18.79 43.17
CA ALA A 11 29.83 18.85 42.94
C ALA A 11 29.49 19.35 41.53
N LEU A 12 30.21 20.35 41.01
CA LEU A 12 30.01 20.85 39.64
C LEU A 12 30.40 19.81 38.58
N ILE A 13 31.49 19.07 38.78
CA ILE A 13 31.88 17.98 37.88
C ILE A 13 30.82 16.86 37.90
N GLY A 14 30.34 16.49 39.09
CA GLY A 14 29.24 15.54 39.26
C GLY A 14 27.99 15.98 38.51
N ALA A 15 27.54 17.22 38.71
CA ALA A 15 26.38 17.76 38.02
C ALA A 15 26.55 17.80 36.50
N LEU A 16 27.72 18.22 36.00
CA LEU A 16 28.00 18.29 34.57
C LEU A 16 27.99 16.90 33.92
N SER A 17 28.60 15.91 34.56
CA SER A 17 28.60 14.52 34.07
C SER A 17 27.18 13.94 33.98
N LEU A 18 26.31 14.24 34.95
CA LEU A 18 24.91 13.82 34.93
C LEU A 18 24.14 14.45 33.76
N VAL A 19 24.32 15.75 33.52
CA VAL A 19 23.68 16.47 32.40
C VAL A 19 24.13 15.91 31.06
N LEU A 20 25.41 15.62 30.89
CA LEU A 20 25.95 15.02 29.66
C LEU A 20 25.40 13.60 29.44
N ALA A 21 25.33 12.78 30.50
CA ALA A 21 24.76 11.44 30.42
C ALA A 21 23.28 11.47 30.03
N ALA A 22 22.47 12.33 30.67
CA ALA A 22 21.06 12.50 30.34
C ALA A 22 20.86 13.01 28.90
N GLY A 23 21.69 13.96 28.44
CA GLY A 23 21.68 14.44 27.07
C GLY A 23 22.04 13.35 26.05
N GLY A 24 23.01 12.49 26.37
CA GLY A 24 23.37 11.33 25.56
C GLY A 24 22.23 10.33 25.41
N VAL A 25 21.60 9.94 26.52
CA VAL A 25 20.45 9.03 26.52
C VAL A 25 19.28 9.61 25.74
N TYR A 26 18.96 10.90 25.93
CA TYR A 26 17.89 11.57 25.20
C TYR A 26 18.14 11.58 23.69
N ARG A 27 19.37 11.92 23.25
CA ARG A 27 19.72 11.91 21.82
C ARG A 27 19.66 10.52 21.22
N TRP A 28 20.11 9.50 21.95
CA TRP A 28 20.01 8.11 21.51
C TRP A 28 18.55 7.65 21.39
N MET A 29 17.72 7.88 22.41
CA MET A 29 16.29 7.57 22.34
C MET A 29 15.62 8.27 21.16
N ARG A 30 15.90 9.56 20.95
CA ARG A 30 15.35 10.32 19.82
C ARG A 30 15.81 9.76 18.47
N HIS A 31 17.05 9.33 18.37
CA HIS A 31 17.58 8.69 17.15
C HIS A 31 16.87 7.36 16.88
N LEU A 32 16.71 6.49 17.89
CA LEU A 32 15.98 5.23 17.76
C LEU A 32 14.52 5.45 17.35
N SER A 33 13.85 6.44 17.95
CA SER A 33 12.48 6.81 17.59
C SER A 33 12.37 7.26 16.13
N ARG A 34 13.36 8.03 15.63
CA ARG A 34 13.39 8.45 14.21
C ARG A 34 13.57 7.27 13.27
N VAL A 35 14.52 6.36 13.57
CA VAL A 35 14.75 5.17 12.74
C VAL A 35 13.49 4.30 12.68
N ARG A 36 12.82 4.09 13.82
CA ARG A 36 11.54 3.36 13.85
C ARG A 36 10.44 4.07 13.08
N ALA A 37 10.34 5.40 13.19
CA ALA A 37 9.35 6.17 12.44
C ALA A 37 9.56 6.05 10.92
N GLU A 38 10.81 6.13 10.45
CA GLU A 38 11.13 5.95 9.03
C GLU A 38 10.82 4.52 8.55
N GLN A 39 11.13 3.50 9.36
CA GLN A 39 10.77 2.11 9.04
C GLN A 39 9.25 1.92 8.93
N VAL A 40 8.48 2.43 9.90
CA VAL A 40 7.01 2.36 9.86
C VAL A 40 6.47 3.11 8.64
N LYS A 41 7.04 4.26 8.31
CA LYS A 41 6.69 5.04 7.11
C LYS A 41 6.92 4.25 5.81
N GLN A 42 8.09 3.64 5.66
CA GLN A 42 8.40 2.79 4.50
C GLN A 42 7.43 1.60 4.38
N GLN A 43 7.12 0.94 5.48
CA GLN A 43 6.17 -0.18 5.49
C GLN A 43 4.74 0.28 5.19
N GLY A 44 4.36 1.49 5.60
CA GLY A 44 3.06 2.06 5.27
C GLY A 44 2.90 2.30 3.78
N TYR A 45 3.91 2.87 3.11
CA TYR A 45 3.88 3.00 1.66
C TYR A 45 3.83 1.65 0.93
N ARG A 46 4.58 0.65 1.41
CA ARG A 46 4.50 -0.72 0.86
C ARG A 46 3.11 -1.32 1.00
N LEU A 47 2.45 -1.13 2.14
CA LEU A 47 1.07 -1.59 2.35
C LEU A 47 0.11 -0.88 1.37
N ILE A 48 0.20 0.45 1.25
CA ILE A 48 -0.63 1.23 0.32
C ILE A 48 -0.43 0.75 -1.12
N PHE A 49 0.82 0.50 -1.52
CA PHE A 49 1.15 0.00 -2.84
C PHE A 49 0.56 -1.40 -3.08
N ALA A 50 0.75 -2.34 -2.15
CA ALA A 50 0.18 -3.68 -2.24
C ALA A 50 -1.36 -3.68 -2.34
N LEU A 51 -2.04 -2.78 -1.61
CA LEU A 51 -3.49 -2.60 -1.71
C LEU A 51 -3.93 -2.08 -3.08
N ARG A 52 -3.16 -1.17 -3.68
CA ARG A 52 -3.44 -0.67 -5.04
C ARG A 52 -3.16 -1.72 -6.11
N GLU A 53 -2.07 -2.46 -5.99
CA GLU A 53 -1.77 -3.60 -6.87
C GLU A 53 -2.86 -4.66 -6.78
N TYR A 54 -3.40 -4.90 -5.58
CA TYR A 54 -4.54 -5.78 -5.40
C TYR A 54 -5.80 -5.27 -6.13
N SER A 55 -6.13 -3.98 -6.03
CA SER A 55 -7.23 -3.38 -6.79
C SER A 55 -7.03 -3.54 -8.30
N ALA A 56 -5.84 -3.23 -8.82
CA ALA A 56 -5.50 -3.42 -10.22
C ALA A 56 -5.55 -4.89 -10.65
N TRP A 57 -5.15 -5.81 -9.77
CA TRP A 57 -5.26 -7.24 -10.02
C TRP A 57 -6.73 -7.65 -10.20
N ILE A 58 -7.66 -7.17 -9.38
CA ILE A 58 -9.10 -7.45 -9.53
C ILE A 58 -9.64 -6.93 -10.87
N GLU A 59 -9.25 -5.72 -11.30
CA GLU A 59 -9.63 -5.18 -12.60
C GLU A 59 -9.13 -6.07 -13.74
N TYR A 60 -7.89 -6.54 -13.64
CA TYR A 60 -7.33 -7.50 -14.59
C TYR A 60 -8.05 -8.86 -14.55
N GLN A 61 -8.52 -9.31 -13.37
CA GLN A 61 -9.28 -10.55 -13.23
C GLN A 61 -10.60 -10.53 -14.00
N ARG A 62 -11.27 -9.37 -14.00
CA ARG A 62 -12.63 -9.20 -14.49
C ARG A 62 -12.86 -9.76 -15.89
N ASP A 63 -11.92 -9.51 -16.80
CA ASP A 63 -12.13 -9.75 -18.23
C ASP A 63 -11.61 -11.13 -18.68
N LEU A 64 -10.91 -11.86 -17.80
CA LEU A 64 -10.21 -13.08 -18.15
C LEU A 64 -11.02 -14.37 -17.92
N PRO A 65 -10.85 -15.41 -18.77
CA PRO A 65 -11.39 -16.75 -18.52
C PRO A 65 -10.75 -17.41 -17.31
N PHE A 66 -11.57 -17.91 -16.37
CA PHE A 66 -11.05 -18.60 -15.18
C PHE A 66 -10.36 -19.93 -15.52
N THR A 67 -10.61 -20.51 -16.68
CA THR A 67 -9.91 -21.72 -17.15
C THR A 67 -8.40 -21.52 -17.29
N ALA A 68 -7.93 -20.28 -17.34
CA ALA A 68 -6.52 -19.94 -17.44
C ALA A 68 -5.79 -19.89 -16.08
N ARG A 69 -6.46 -20.13 -14.93
CA ARG A 69 -5.89 -19.83 -13.61
C ARG A 69 -6.05 -20.93 -12.59
N SER A 70 -5.11 -20.96 -11.63
CA SER A 70 -5.19 -21.79 -10.45
C SER A 70 -6.20 -21.23 -9.44
N LEU A 71 -6.89 -22.12 -8.72
CA LEU A 71 -7.78 -21.74 -7.63
C LEU A 71 -7.03 -21.01 -6.50
N ASP A 72 -5.76 -21.36 -6.29
CA ASP A 72 -4.90 -20.77 -5.27
C ASP A 72 -4.63 -19.28 -5.57
N GLU A 73 -4.37 -18.92 -6.83
CA GLU A 73 -4.16 -17.53 -7.24
C GLU A 73 -5.41 -16.65 -7.02
N LEU A 74 -6.60 -17.24 -7.20
CA LEU A 74 -7.88 -16.54 -7.02
C LEU A 74 -8.23 -16.35 -5.54
N THR A 75 -7.90 -17.33 -4.70
CA THR A 75 -8.21 -17.29 -3.26
C THR A 75 -7.23 -16.43 -2.48
N SER A 76 -5.95 -16.40 -2.87
CA SER A 76 -4.92 -15.62 -2.18
C SER A 76 -3.94 -14.98 -3.18
N PRO A 77 -4.37 -13.92 -3.89
CA PRO A 77 -3.47 -13.23 -4.81
C PRO A 77 -2.25 -12.67 -4.09
N GLU A 78 -1.11 -12.62 -4.78
CA GLU A 78 0.17 -12.17 -4.21
C GLU A 78 0.07 -10.78 -3.55
N PRO A 79 -0.52 -9.73 -4.17
CA PRO A 79 -0.60 -8.41 -3.55
C PRO A 79 -1.40 -8.41 -2.24
N LEU A 80 -2.48 -9.21 -2.17
CA LEU A 80 -3.28 -9.35 -0.94
C LEU A 80 -2.51 -10.13 0.13
N THR A 81 -1.71 -11.11 -0.27
CA THR A 81 -0.84 -11.87 0.63
C THR A 81 0.23 -10.95 1.24
N GLU A 82 0.85 -10.11 0.44
CA GLU A 82 1.83 -9.12 0.89
C GLU A 82 1.19 -8.08 1.82
N ALA A 83 0.01 -7.54 1.45
CA ALA A 83 -0.74 -6.61 2.30
C ALA A 83 -1.07 -7.24 3.67
N ARG A 84 -1.49 -8.51 3.71
CA ARG A 84 -1.74 -9.25 4.96
C ARG A 84 -0.49 -9.41 5.81
N ARG A 85 0.65 -9.69 5.18
CA ARG A 85 1.96 -9.86 5.82
C ARG A 85 2.40 -8.55 6.47
N ILE A 86 2.49 -7.47 5.70
CA ILE A 86 2.88 -6.13 6.20
C ILE A 86 1.93 -5.68 7.32
N LYS A 87 0.61 -5.85 7.14
CA LYS A 87 -0.38 -5.50 8.16
C LYS A 87 -0.14 -6.25 9.47
N ARG A 88 0.15 -7.55 9.41
CA ARG A 88 0.41 -8.36 10.62
C ARG A 88 1.64 -7.87 11.38
N GLU A 89 2.70 -7.49 10.67
CA GLU A 89 3.98 -7.10 11.25
C GLU A 89 3.99 -5.66 11.77
N HIS A 90 3.34 -4.74 11.06
CA HIS A 90 3.51 -3.30 11.29
C HIS A 90 2.20 -2.52 11.59
N PHE A 91 1.03 -3.06 11.22
CA PHE A 91 -0.26 -2.35 11.33
C PHE A 91 -1.36 -3.22 11.95
N PRO A 92 -1.19 -3.75 13.18
CA PRO A 92 -2.16 -4.67 13.78
C PRO A 92 -3.55 -4.05 13.98
N THR A 93 -3.64 -2.73 14.11
CA THR A 93 -4.90 -1.97 14.23
C THR A 93 -5.81 -2.10 13.01
N LEU A 94 -5.26 -2.40 11.83
CA LEU A 94 -6.03 -2.65 10.60
C LEU A 94 -6.65 -4.06 10.55
N GLY A 95 -6.57 -4.86 11.63
CA GLY A 95 -7.07 -6.22 11.67
C GLY A 95 -8.54 -6.35 11.25
N GLN A 96 -9.41 -5.50 11.79
CA GLN A 96 -10.84 -5.53 11.45
C GLN A 96 -11.11 -5.13 10.00
N HIS A 97 -10.44 -4.10 9.49
CA HIS A 97 -10.58 -3.65 8.10
C HIS A 97 -10.11 -4.75 7.12
N MET A 98 -9.00 -5.43 7.43
CA MET A 98 -8.53 -6.55 6.62
C MET A 98 -9.55 -7.70 6.57
N VAL A 99 -10.24 -8.01 7.67
CA VAL A 99 -11.29 -9.05 7.65
C VAL A 99 -12.45 -8.64 6.74
N ARG A 100 -12.89 -7.37 6.81
CA ARG A 100 -13.92 -6.84 5.90
C ARG A 100 -13.48 -6.90 4.44
N LEU A 101 -12.22 -6.53 4.16
CA LEU A 101 -11.65 -6.60 2.81
C LEU A 101 -11.63 -8.03 2.28
N LEU A 102 -11.26 -9.02 3.10
CA LEU A 102 -11.29 -10.44 2.71
C LEU A 102 -12.70 -10.95 2.44
N GLN A 103 -13.70 -10.48 3.18
CA GLN A 103 -15.11 -10.78 2.91
C GLN A 103 -15.61 -10.12 1.61
N ALA A 104 -15.17 -8.89 1.33
CA ALA A 104 -15.45 -8.24 0.05
C ALA A 104 -14.78 -8.99 -1.12
N HIS A 105 -13.50 -9.39 -0.96
CA HIS A 105 -12.77 -10.23 -1.90
C HIS A 105 -13.54 -11.49 -2.25
N SER A 106 -13.98 -12.26 -1.25
CA SER A 106 -14.69 -13.52 -1.51
C SER A 106 -15.97 -13.31 -2.31
N ARG A 107 -16.73 -12.23 -2.04
CA ARG A 107 -17.94 -11.89 -2.80
C ARG A 107 -17.63 -11.50 -4.24
N VAL A 108 -16.56 -10.73 -4.46
CA VAL A 108 -16.11 -10.36 -5.81
C VAL A 108 -15.67 -11.59 -6.59
N ILE A 109 -14.86 -12.47 -5.99
CA ILE A 109 -14.43 -13.72 -6.64
C ILE A 109 -15.60 -14.64 -6.94
N GLU A 110 -16.56 -14.79 -6.02
CA GLU A 110 -17.78 -15.57 -6.25
C GLU A 110 -18.59 -15.03 -7.43
N TYR A 111 -18.78 -13.71 -7.48
CA TYR A 111 -19.47 -13.07 -8.60
C TYR A 111 -18.73 -13.30 -9.93
N LEU A 112 -17.41 -13.08 -9.95
CA LEU A 112 -16.60 -13.29 -11.15
C LEU A 112 -16.62 -14.75 -11.62
N TRP A 113 -16.66 -15.70 -10.68
CA TRP A 113 -16.83 -17.12 -10.99
C TRP A 113 -18.19 -17.40 -11.65
N GLN A 114 -19.29 -16.87 -11.10
CA GLN A 114 -20.62 -17.00 -11.68
C GLN A 114 -20.68 -16.43 -13.09
N GLN A 115 -20.11 -15.23 -13.31
CA GLN A 115 -20.01 -14.61 -14.64
C GLN A 115 -19.21 -15.48 -15.63
N ASN A 116 -18.14 -16.13 -15.16
CA ASN A 116 -17.39 -17.04 -16.01
C ASN A 116 -18.19 -18.29 -16.40
N LEU A 117 -18.98 -18.87 -15.47
CA LEU A 117 -19.88 -19.98 -15.80
C LEU A 117 -20.94 -19.57 -16.83
N LEU A 118 -21.52 -18.37 -16.67
CA LEU A 118 -22.47 -17.82 -17.64
C LEU A 118 -21.83 -17.65 -19.01
N ARG A 119 -20.61 -17.11 -19.09
CA ARG A 119 -19.84 -16.99 -20.34
C ARG A 119 -19.67 -18.32 -21.06
N LEU A 120 -19.33 -19.38 -20.32
CA LEU A 120 -19.17 -20.72 -20.89
C LEU A 120 -20.49 -21.32 -21.39
N SER A 121 -21.61 -20.98 -20.74
CA SER A 121 -22.93 -21.54 -21.09
C SER A 121 -23.69 -20.77 -22.19
N GLN A 122 -23.52 -19.46 -22.32
CA GLN A 122 -24.39 -18.60 -23.13
C GLN A 122 -23.77 -18.04 -24.42
N GLY A 123 -22.50 -18.33 -24.72
CA GLY A 123 -21.85 -18.07 -26.02
C GLY A 123 -21.89 -16.62 -26.53
N SER A 124 -23.02 -16.19 -27.09
CA SER A 124 -23.25 -14.87 -27.70
C SER A 124 -24.03 -13.87 -26.83
N GLY A 125 -24.63 -14.31 -25.70
CA GLY A 125 -25.44 -13.45 -24.81
C GLY A 125 -24.70 -12.88 -23.59
N TRP A 126 -23.40 -13.14 -23.48
CA TRP A 126 -22.62 -12.74 -22.30
C TRP A 126 -22.38 -11.24 -22.26
N ARG A 127 -22.60 -10.64 -21.09
CA ARG A 127 -22.35 -9.22 -20.83
C ARG A 127 -21.07 -9.03 -20.01
N PRO A 128 -20.21 -8.07 -20.35
CA PRO A 128 -19.03 -7.76 -19.54
C PRO A 128 -19.40 -7.30 -18.12
N ALA A 129 -18.64 -7.75 -17.13
CA ALA A 129 -18.90 -7.45 -15.72
C ALA A 129 -18.86 -5.94 -15.39
N TYR A 130 -18.08 -5.12 -16.11
CA TYR A 130 -18.04 -3.67 -15.87
C TYR A 130 -19.37 -2.97 -16.19
N GLU A 131 -20.23 -3.60 -16.98
CA GLU A 131 -21.55 -3.06 -17.30
C GLU A 131 -22.65 -3.54 -16.33
N ASP A 132 -22.33 -4.47 -15.43
CA ASP A 132 -23.26 -5.04 -14.46
C ASP A 132 -23.30 -4.16 -13.19
N PRO A 133 -24.46 -3.60 -12.81
CA PRO A 133 -24.61 -2.83 -11.58
C PRO A 133 -24.20 -3.59 -10.31
N GLN A 134 -24.39 -4.92 -10.27
CA GLN A 134 -24.02 -5.73 -9.12
C GLN A 134 -22.50 -5.76 -8.93
N TYR A 135 -21.75 -5.90 -10.02
CA TYR A 135 -20.28 -5.84 -9.97
C TYR A 135 -19.80 -4.48 -9.48
N GLN A 136 -20.39 -3.40 -10.02
CA GLN A 136 -20.03 -2.04 -9.64
C GLN A 136 -20.28 -1.78 -8.14
N GLN A 137 -21.38 -2.30 -7.60
CA GLN A 137 -21.65 -2.21 -6.16
C GLN A 137 -20.61 -2.97 -5.32
N LEU A 138 -20.27 -4.21 -5.72
CA LEU A 138 -19.27 -5.02 -5.03
C LEU A 138 -17.88 -4.38 -5.08
N ARG A 139 -17.49 -3.84 -6.24
CA ARG A 139 -16.21 -3.13 -6.42
C ARG A 139 -16.18 -1.83 -5.65
N GLY A 140 -17.25 -1.03 -5.68
CA GLY A 140 -17.33 0.20 -4.89
C GLY A 140 -17.11 -0.07 -3.41
N ALA A 141 -17.83 -1.03 -2.84
CA ALA A 141 -17.65 -1.40 -1.43
C ALA A 141 -16.24 -1.92 -1.09
N GLN A 142 -15.58 -2.60 -2.05
CA GLN A 142 -14.21 -3.06 -1.88
C GLN A 142 -13.19 -1.90 -1.95
N GLU A 143 -13.36 -0.98 -2.90
CA GLU A 143 -12.52 0.22 -3.05
C GLU A 143 -12.66 1.16 -1.85
N ASP A 144 -13.87 1.31 -1.31
CA ASP A 144 -14.10 2.09 -0.08
C ASP A 144 -13.29 1.53 1.09
N LEU A 145 -13.28 0.20 1.28
CA LEU A 145 -12.48 -0.46 2.32
C LEU A 145 -10.97 -0.30 2.09
N ILE A 146 -10.52 -0.37 0.83
CA ILE A 146 -9.12 -0.11 0.48
C ILE A 146 -8.76 1.35 0.81
N GLY A 147 -9.64 2.29 0.46
CA GLY A 147 -9.50 3.72 0.76
C GLY A 147 -9.37 3.98 2.26
N GLU A 148 -10.31 3.45 3.06
CA GLU A 148 -10.28 3.54 4.52
C GLU A 148 -8.95 3.01 5.10
N MET A 149 -8.49 1.85 4.62
CA MET A 149 -7.22 1.27 5.07
C MET A 149 -6.02 2.14 4.69
N ILE A 150 -6.02 2.73 3.49
CA ILE A 150 -4.98 3.66 3.04
C ILE A 150 -4.97 4.92 3.91
N ASP A 151 -6.13 5.48 4.24
CA ASP A 151 -6.24 6.69 5.04
C ASP A 151 -5.78 6.46 6.48
N ILE A 152 -6.18 5.35 7.12
CA ILE A 152 -5.66 4.96 8.44
C ILE A 152 -4.14 4.73 8.37
N CYS A 153 -3.64 4.09 7.32
CA CYS A 153 -2.20 3.88 7.14
C CYS A 153 -1.46 5.23 7.06
N ARG A 154 -1.98 6.18 6.28
CA ARG A 154 -1.43 7.54 6.17
C ARG A 154 -1.44 8.29 7.48
N GLU A 155 -2.50 8.17 8.27
CA GLU A 155 -2.57 8.74 9.60
C GLU A 155 -1.47 8.17 10.51
N VAL A 156 -1.30 6.85 10.53
CA VAL A 156 -0.28 6.17 11.34
C VAL A 156 1.14 6.57 10.95
N ILE A 157 1.44 6.74 9.66
CA ILE A 157 2.78 7.16 9.20
C ILE A 157 3.00 8.68 9.25
N GLY A 158 2.00 9.45 9.68
CA GLY A 158 2.08 10.91 9.80
C GLY A 158 2.00 11.67 8.46
N ASP A 159 1.43 11.05 7.43
CA ASP A 159 1.32 11.61 6.06
C ASP A 159 -0.09 12.13 5.72
N ALA A 160 -1.02 12.15 6.69
CA ALA A 160 -2.41 12.59 6.49
C ALA A 160 -2.57 14.03 5.98
N ARG A 161 -1.52 14.86 6.05
CA ARG A 161 -1.57 16.28 5.66
C ARG A 161 -1.07 16.55 4.25
N GLN A 162 -0.41 15.59 3.60
CA GLN A 162 -0.04 15.77 2.21
C GLN A 162 -1.25 15.40 1.35
N PRO A 163 -1.88 16.37 0.65
CA PRO A 163 -2.85 16.00 -0.37
C PRO A 163 -2.10 15.10 -1.34
N TRP A 164 -2.54 13.85 -1.41
CA TRP A 164 -1.94 12.89 -2.32
C TRP A 164 -2.04 13.48 -3.70
N ARG A 165 -0.91 13.93 -4.26
CA ARG A 165 -0.88 14.28 -5.68
C ARG A 165 -1.18 12.97 -6.38
N GLU A 166 -2.39 12.86 -6.92
CA GLU A 166 -2.70 11.81 -7.86
C GLU A 166 -1.72 11.96 -9.01
N THR A 167 -0.58 11.27 -8.91
CA THR A 167 0.42 11.10 -9.96
C THR A 167 -0.13 10.23 -11.09
N GLY A 168 -1.43 10.33 -11.38
CA GLY A 168 -2.08 9.72 -12.54
C GLY A 168 -1.56 10.30 -13.85
N SER A 169 -0.95 11.50 -13.84
CA SER A 169 -0.26 12.07 -15.00
C SER A 169 1.15 11.53 -15.23
N ASP A 170 1.80 10.98 -14.21
CA ASP A 170 3.22 10.57 -14.29
C ASP A 170 3.37 9.09 -14.68
N PHE A 171 2.28 8.33 -14.68
CA PHE A 171 2.17 7.01 -15.32
C PHE A 171 1.68 7.08 -16.77
N ALA A 172 1.82 8.25 -17.42
CA ALA A 172 1.91 8.26 -18.88
C ALA A 172 3.17 7.47 -19.26
N PHE A 173 3.01 6.14 -19.40
CA PHE A 173 3.97 5.28 -20.05
C PHE A 173 4.28 5.95 -21.37
N GLY A 174 5.46 6.57 -21.46
CA GLY A 174 5.95 7.24 -22.65
C GLY A 174 6.04 6.22 -23.76
N ASN A 175 4.93 6.00 -24.46
CA ASN A 175 4.87 5.31 -25.73
C ASN A 175 5.30 6.29 -26.83
N SER A 176 6.35 7.05 -26.56
CA SER A 176 7.13 7.82 -27.53
C SER A 176 7.97 6.82 -28.34
N ARG A 177 7.31 5.86 -28.99
CA ARG A 177 7.85 5.32 -30.22
C ARG A 177 7.71 6.44 -31.23
N SER A 178 8.76 7.25 -31.32
CA SER A 178 9.10 7.97 -32.54
C SER A 178 9.05 6.96 -33.69
N VAL A 179 7.91 6.93 -34.37
CA VAL A 179 7.77 6.31 -35.68
C VAL A 179 8.67 7.13 -36.59
N SER A 180 9.91 6.67 -36.77
CA SER A 180 10.74 7.11 -37.87
C SER A 180 10.01 6.71 -39.14
N GLN A 181 9.34 7.68 -39.74
CA GLN A 181 8.73 7.59 -41.05
C GLN A 181 9.87 7.39 -42.06
N ILE A 182 10.22 6.14 -42.33
CA ILE A 182 11.12 5.75 -43.42
C ILE A 182 10.37 6.07 -44.71
N GLY A 183 10.74 7.18 -45.35
CA GLY A 183 10.22 7.56 -46.66
C GLY A 183 10.67 6.57 -47.74
N PRO A 184 9.81 6.23 -48.71
CA PRO A 184 10.20 5.37 -49.83
C PRO A 184 11.19 6.10 -50.74
N ALA A 185 12.29 5.42 -51.07
CA ALA A 185 13.24 5.83 -52.08
C ALA A 185 12.57 5.80 -53.47
N SER A 186 12.44 6.97 -54.11
CA SER A 186 12.16 7.06 -55.54
C SER A 186 13.44 6.78 -56.32
N GLY A 187 13.51 5.61 -56.94
CA GLY A 187 14.46 5.33 -58.02
C GLY A 187 13.87 5.77 -59.35
N VAL A 188 14.67 6.52 -60.12
CA VAL A 188 14.55 6.72 -61.57
C VAL A 188 15.82 6.15 -62.19
#